data_AF-A0A329SC12-F1
#
_entry.id   AF-A0A329SC12-F1
#
_cell.length_a   1.000
_cell.length_b   1.000
_cell.length_c   1.000
_cell.angle_alpha   90.00
_cell.angle_beta   90.00
_cell.angle_gamma   90.00
#
_symmetry.space_group_name_H-M   'P 1'
#
loop_
_entity.id
_entity.type
_entity.pdbx_description
1 polymer ?
#
loop_
_entity_poly.entity_id
_entity_poly.type
_entity_poly.pdbx_seq_one_letter_code
_entity_poly.pdbx_strand_id
1 'polypeptide(L)'
;MTDADKNLALLDVDKFARFSSSTFRADKFYKTIGYGLGAMGHLMAHATQQETETSKGFRAIASNISMARYVIRFTGGLESYAAWKNGSWCYGDDSDHVKRIVSLQALSMIVYYPLEHTSYVGFVAPKLLDVDAMNISRLSCRAWGVYILLDMYANALRIRALTAKEKQIKEQNDLSDEERATQLAAIQARRRELYFVQLRNFFYAGPCIHWCLEKGFLPDYLVSFSCAAEAAVGLWRSWVNTK
;
A
#
# COMPACT_ATOMS: atom_id res chain seq x y z
N MET A 1 22.84 -16.21 -36.18
CA MET A 1 21.84 -15.63 -35.27
C MET A 1 22.19 -14.16 -35.11
N THR A 2 21.38 -13.30 -35.70
CA THR A 2 21.62 -11.87 -35.88
C THR A 2 21.19 -11.08 -34.64
N ASP A 3 21.79 -9.91 -34.41
CA ASP A 3 21.54 -8.98 -33.30
C ASP A 3 20.09 -8.43 -33.20
N ALA A 4 19.15 -8.92 -34.02
CA ALA A 4 17.73 -8.61 -33.95
C ALA A 4 17.01 -9.30 -32.77
N ASP A 5 17.55 -10.41 -32.24
CA ASP A 5 16.93 -11.15 -31.12
C ASP A 5 17.14 -10.49 -29.75
N LYS A 6 17.97 -9.44 -29.65
CA LYS A 6 18.26 -8.75 -28.39
C LYS A 6 17.28 -7.61 -28.07
N ASN A 7 16.43 -7.20 -29.01
CA ASN A 7 15.65 -5.96 -28.91
C ASN A 7 14.13 -6.15 -28.74
N LEU A 8 13.64 -7.36 -28.57
CA LEU A 8 12.37 -7.59 -27.89
C LEU A 8 12.69 -8.16 -26.51
N ALA A 9 12.96 -7.26 -25.56
CA ALA A 9 12.76 -7.54 -24.14
C ALA A 9 11.25 -7.80 -23.90
N LEU A 10 10.78 -8.92 -24.45
CA LEU A 10 9.51 -9.54 -24.12
C LEU A 10 9.49 -9.64 -22.61
N LEU A 11 8.44 -9.06 -22.02
CA LEU A 11 8.08 -9.20 -20.61
C LEU A 11 8.60 -10.52 -20.06
N ASP A 12 9.49 -10.46 -19.07
CA ASP A 12 9.97 -11.64 -18.34
C ASP A 12 8.74 -12.36 -17.76
N VAL A 13 8.23 -13.33 -18.54
CA VAL A 13 6.95 -14.00 -18.29
C VAL A 13 7.03 -14.79 -16.99
N ASP A 14 8.20 -15.35 -16.69
CA ASP A 14 8.46 -16.08 -15.46
C ASP A 14 8.43 -15.14 -14.26
N LYS A 15 9.06 -13.97 -14.35
CA LYS A 15 8.94 -12.94 -13.31
C LYS A 15 7.49 -12.48 -13.14
N PHE A 16 6.75 -12.31 -14.23
CA PHE A 16 5.33 -11.95 -14.16
C PHE A 16 4.48 -13.05 -13.49
N ALA A 17 4.72 -14.32 -13.80
CA ALA A 17 4.04 -15.45 -13.17
C ALA A 17 4.39 -15.56 -11.67
N ARG A 18 5.67 -15.39 -11.30
CA ARG A 18 6.09 -15.30 -9.88
C ARG A 18 5.44 -14.12 -9.18
N PHE A 19 5.36 -12.97 -9.84
CA PHE A 19 4.73 -11.78 -9.28
C PHE A 19 3.25 -12.02 -9.02
N SER A 20 2.49 -12.43 -10.04
CA SER A 20 1.03 -12.57 -10.00
C SER A 20 0.52 -13.78 -9.21
N SER A 21 1.35 -14.79 -8.95
CA SER A 21 0.99 -15.96 -8.14
C SER A 21 0.90 -15.72 -6.63
N SER A 22 1.27 -14.53 -6.14
CA SER A 22 1.09 -14.15 -4.73
C SER A 22 -0.11 -13.23 -4.59
N THR A 23 -1.05 -13.56 -3.70
CA THR A 23 -2.26 -12.75 -3.43
C THR A 23 -1.94 -11.27 -3.19
N PHE A 24 -0.88 -10.95 -2.46
CA PHE A 24 -0.48 -9.56 -2.17
C PHE A 24 0.08 -8.82 -3.38
N ARG A 25 0.89 -9.51 -4.18
CA ARG A 25 1.49 -8.91 -5.37
C ARG A 25 0.43 -8.76 -6.46
N ALA A 26 -0.46 -9.73 -6.59
CA ALA A 26 -1.65 -9.65 -7.44
C ALA A 26 -2.58 -8.51 -7.02
N ASP A 27 -2.88 -8.33 -5.72
CA ASP A 27 -3.67 -7.18 -5.23
C ASP A 27 -3.06 -5.86 -5.69
N LYS A 28 -1.73 -5.69 -5.61
CA LYS A 28 -1.07 -4.45 -6.09
C LYS A 28 -1.29 -4.23 -7.59
N PHE A 29 -1.34 -5.28 -8.38
CA PHE A 29 -1.64 -5.17 -9.81
C PHE A 29 -3.09 -4.76 -10.05
N TYR A 30 -4.06 -5.46 -9.44
CA TYR A 30 -5.49 -5.11 -9.54
C TYR A 30 -5.76 -3.70 -9.05
N LYS A 31 -5.12 -3.32 -7.94
CA LYS A 31 -5.19 -2.00 -7.34
C LYS A 31 -4.71 -0.90 -8.29
N THR A 32 -3.60 -1.13 -9.00
CA THR A 32 -3.09 -0.17 -10.00
C THR A 32 -4.05 -0.01 -11.17
N ILE A 33 -4.64 -1.09 -11.66
CA ILE A 33 -5.65 -1.00 -12.73
C ILE A 33 -6.89 -0.25 -12.22
N GLY A 34 -7.42 -0.63 -11.06
CA GLY A 34 -8.62 -0.03 -10.48
C GLY A 34 -8.45 1.46 -10.21
N TYR A 35 -7.42 1.86 -9.46
CA TYR A 35 -7.18 3.27 -9.19
C TYR A 35 -6.72 4.05 -10.42
N GLY A 36 -5.94 3.44 -11.32
CA GLY A 36 -5.52 4.08 -12.56
C GLY A 36 -6.70 4.43 -13.46
N LEU A 37 -7.60 3.48 -13.70
CA LEU A 37 -8.85 3.71 -14.44
C LEU A 37 -9.75 4.73 -13.73
N GLY A 38 -9.88 4.63 -12.40
CA GLY A 38 -10.64 5.60 -11.61
C GLY A 38 -10.10 7.03 -11.77
N ALA A 39 -8.79 7.20 -11.66
CA ALA A 39 -8.12 8.49 -11.86
C ALA A 39 -8.34 9.02 -13.28
N MET A 40 -8.16 8.20 -14.32
CA MET A 40 -8.43 8.61 -15.69
C MET A 40 -9.88 9.03 -15.88
N GLY A 41 -10.84 8.25 -15.36
CA GLY A 41 -12.26 8.59 -15.45
C GLY A 41 -12.58 9.92 -14.78
N HIS A 42 -12.14 10.14 -13.54
CA HIS A 42 -12.41 11.38 -12.80
C HIS A 42 -11.67 12.59 -13.40
N LEU A 43 -10.41 12.43 -13.82
CA LEU A 43 -9.64 13.51 -14.46
C LEU A 43 -10.21 13.88 -15.81
N MET A 44 -10.68 12.91 -16.61
CA MET A 44 -11.35 13.19 -17.87
C MET A 44 -12.63 13.99 -17.64
N ALA A 45 -13.51 13.55 -16.74
CA ALA A 45 -14.75 14.27 -16.44
C ALA A 45 -14.49 15.70 -15.96
N HIS A 46 -13.44 15.89 -15.16
CA HIS A 46 -13.03 17.21 -14.70
C HIS A 46 -12.45 18.06 -15.84
N ALA A 47 -11.57 17.51 -16.68
CA ALA A 47 -10.97 18.25 -17.79
C ALA A 47 -11.99 18.64 -18.86
N THR A 48 -12.95 17.76 -19.15
CA THR A 48 -14.04 18.03 -20.12
C THR A 48 -15.20 18.80 -19.51
N GLN A 49 -15.21 19.04 -18.19
CA GLN A 49 -16.33 19.62 -17.43
C GLN A 49 -17.68 18.91 -17.69
N GLN A 50 -17.63 17.64 -18.11
CA GLN A 50 -18.77 16.84 -18.54
C GLN A 50 -18.48 15.36 -18.30
N GLU A 51 -19.48 14.60 -17.84
CA GLU A 51 -19.35 13.14 -17.72
C GLU A 51 -19.50 12.47 -19.09
N THR A 52 -18.37 12.20 -19.75
CA THR A 52 -18.34 11.42 -21.00
C THR A 52 -18.63 9.94 -20.75
N GLU A 53 -19.17 9.25 -21.75
CA GLU A 53 -19.41 7.79 -21.66
C GLU A 53 -18.13 7.02 -21.38
N THR A 54 -16.98 7.45 -21.93
CA THR A 54 -15.67 6.88 -21.63
C THR A 54 -15.30 7.05 -20.16
N SER A 55 -15.51 8.23 -19.58
CA SER A 55 -15.25 8.48 -18.16
C SER A 55 -16.10 7.59 -17.26
N LYS A 56 -17.40 7.45 -17.56
CA LYS A 56 -18.31 6.55 -16.85
C LYS A 56 -17.85 5.10 -16.97
N GLY A 57 -17.45 4.66 -18.16
CA GLY A 57 -16.91 3.32 -18.42
C GLY A 57 -15.68 3.01 -17.56
N PHE A 58 -14.70 3.92 -17.51
CA PHE A 58 -13.52 3.74 -16.66
C PHE A 58 -13.86 3.68 -15.17
N ARG A 59 -14.76 4.55 -14.69
CA ARG A 59 -15.23 4.54 -13.29
C ARG A 59 -16.00 3.26 -12.95
N ALA A 60 -16.79 2.73 -13.88
CA ALA A 60 -17.51 1.48 -13.69
C ALA A 60 -16.55 0.29 -13.53
N ILE A 61 -15.51 0.19 -14.37
CA ILE A 61 -14.49 -0.86 -14.24
C ILE A 61 -13.72 -0.69 -12.92
N ALA A 62 -13.32 0.54 -12.58
CA ALA A 62 -12.64 0.85 -11.32
C ALA A 62 -13.47 0.43 -10.09
N SER A 63 -14.77 0.70 -10.10
CA SER A 63 -15.70 0.31 -9.03
C SER A 63 -15.80 -1.20 -8.87
N ASN A 64 -15.93 -1.95 -9.98
CA ASN A 64 -15.98 -3.42 -9.96
C ASN A 64 -14.68 -4.02 -9.42
N ILE A 65 -13.52 -3.48 -9.82
CA ILE A 65 -12.23 -3.91 -9.27
C ILE A 65 -12.15 -3.59 -7.77
N SER A 66 -12.61 -2.42 -7.34
CA SER A 66 -12.68 -2.08 -5.91
C SER A 66 -13.50 -3.09 -5.11
N MET A 67 -14.67 -3.48 -5.62
CA MET A 67 -15.52 -4.52 -5.00
C MET A 67 -14.85 -5.89 -4.98
N ALA A 68 -14.18 -6.30 -6.07
CA ALA A 68 -13.41 -7.54 -6.08
C ALA A 68 -12.29 -7.53 -5.03
N ARG A 69 -11.67 -6.36 -4.78
CA ARG A 69 -10.62 -6.21 -3.77
C ARG A 69 -11.09 -6.39 -2.33
N TYR A 70 -12.38 -6.22 -2.03
CA TYR A 70 -12.93 -6.64 -0.74
C TYR A 70 -12.85 -8.17 -0.59
N VAL A 71 -13.18 -8.91 -1.65
CA VAL A 71 -13.19 -10.38 -1.62
C VAL A 71 -11.77 -10.95 -1.54
N ILE A 72 -10.82 -10.45 -2.34
CA ILE A 72 -9.47 -11.03 -2.36
C ILE A 72 -8.68 -10.77 -1.07
N ARG A 73 -9.09 -9.78 -0.26
CA ARG A 73 -8.43 -9.41 1.00
C ARG A 73 -9.07 -10.05 2.23
N PHE A 74 -9.92 -11.06 2.04
CA PHE A 74 -10.58 -11.80 3.13
C PHE A 74 -9.60 -12.40 4.13
N THR A 75 -8.44 -12.87 3.67
CA THR A 75 -7.39 -13.44 4.55
C THR A 75 -6.62 -12.38 5.33
N GLY A 76 -6.77 -11.09 5.01
CA GLY A 76 -5.98 -10.02 5.61
C GLY A 76 -6.11 -9.94 7.13
N GLY A 77 -7.27 -10.29 7.69
CA GLY A 77 -7.46 -10.37 9.15
C GLY A 77 -6.61 -11.47 9.79
N LEU A 78 -6.52 -12.64 9.15
CA LEU A 78 -5.70 -13.77 9.61
C LEU A 78 -4.21 -13.43 9.57
N GLU A 79 -3.81 -12.69 8.55
CA GLU A 79 -2.42 -12.26 8.41
C GLU A 79 -2.03 -11.15 9.38
N SER A 80 -2.96 -10.24 9.66
CA SER A 80 -2.79 -9.23 10.71
C SER A 80 -2.69 -9.89 12.08
N TYR A 81 -3.48 -10.94 12.33
CA TYR A 81 -3.36 -11.77 13.52
C TYR A 81 -2.02 -12.50 13.58
N ALA A 82 -1.57 -13.10 12.48
CA ALA A 82 -0.25 -13.73 12.41
C ALA A 82 0.83 -12.71 12.74
N ALA A 83 0.82 -11.53 12.12
CA ALA A 83 1.76 -10.44 12.36
C ALA A 83 1.76 -9.96 13.81
N TRP A 84 0.60 -9.86 14.44
CA TRP A 84 0.49 -9.52 15.85
C TRP A 84 1.09 -10.62 16.75
N LYS A 85 0.78 -11.88 16.46
CA LYS A 85 1.22 -13.04 17.28
C LYS A 85 2.72 -13.33 17.15
N ASN A 86 3.28 -13.23 15.94
CA ASN A 86 4.65 -13.65 15.64
C ASN A 86 5.61 -12.50 15.33
N GLY A 87 5.12 -11.25 15.29
CA GLY A 87 5.95 -10.08 14.99
C GLY A 87 6.45 -10.04 13.55
N SER A 88 5.81 -10.72 12.58
CA SER A 88 6.31 -10.82 11.19
C SER A 88 6.41 -9.50 10.43
N TRP A 89 5.80 -8.42 10.93
CA TRP A 89 5.93 -7.06 10.38
C TRP A 89 7.09 -6.27 11.01
N CYS A 90 7.73 -6.81 12.04
CA CYS A 90 8.93 -6.21 12.63
C CYS A 90 10.17 -6.58 11.82
N TYR A 91 11.14 -5.69 11.80
CA TYR A 91 12.48 -5.98 11.30
C TYR A 91 13.37 -6.48 12.43
N GLY A 92 14.40 -7.27 12.09
CA GLY A 92 15.31 -7.85 13.07
C GLY A 92 16.05 -6.81 13.91
N ASP A 93 16.23 -5.59 13.37
CA ASP A 93 16.89 -4.45 14.02
C ASP A 93 15.91 -3.45 14.66
N ASP A 94 14.61 -3.74 14.71
CA ASP A 94 13.63 -2.87 15.38
C ASP A 94 13.87 -2.86 16.90
N SER A 95 13.81 -1.66 17.50
CA SER A 95 13.80 -1.51 18.96
C SER A 95 12.50 -2.02 19.56
N ASP A 96 12.50 -2.33 20.87
CA ASP A 96 11.29 -2.81 21.55
C ASP A 96 10.13 -1.81 21.48
N HIS A 97 10.45 -0.51 21.44
CA HIS A 97 9.44 0.52 21.22
C HIS A 97 8.82 0.43 19.83
N VAL A 98 9.63 0.28 18.77
CA VAL A 98 9.13 0.10 17.40
C VAL A 98 8.31 -1.18 17.28
N LYS A 99 8.75 -2.29 17.87
CA LYS A 99 8.00 -3.55 17.90
C LYS A 99 6.60 -3.38 18.52
N ARG A 100 6.47 -2.61 19.61
CA ARG A 100 5.17 -2.29 20.21
C ARG A 100 4.29 -1.47 19.26
N ILE A 101 4.85 -0.50 18.55
CA ILE A 101 4.11 0.29 17.55
C ILE A 101 3.61 -0.61 16.41
N VAL A 102 4.46 -1.50 15.91
CA VAL A 102 4.10 -2.45 14.85
C VAL A 102 3.05 -3.45 15.34
N SER A 103 3.12 -3.88 16.60
CA SER A 103 2.05 -4.68 17.22
C SER A 103 0.72 -3.94 17.22
N LEU A 104 0.70 -2.63 17.50
CA LEU A 104 -0.51 -1.81 17.43
C LEU A 104 -1.00 -1.63 15.98
N GLN A 105 -0.10 -1.54 15.00
CA GLN A 105 -0.48 -1.54 13.58
C GLN A 105 -1.24 -2.82 13.22
N ALA A 106 -0.71 -3.98 13.62
CA ALA A 106 -1.34 -5.27 13.37
C ALA A 106 -2.71 -5.38 14.06
N LEU A 107 -2.82 -4.96 15.31
CA LEU A 107 -4.11 -4.90 16.03
C LEU A 107 -5.13 -4.00 15.33
N SER A 108 -4.69 -2.85 14.81
CA SER A 108 -5.56 -1.95 14.04
C SER A 108 -6.13 -2.65 12.81
N MET A 109 -5.32 -3.47 12.13
CA MET A 109 -5.73 -4.21 10.95
C MET A 109 -6.65 -5.40 11.28
N ILE A 110 -6.47 -6.03 12.45
CA ILE A 110 -7.39 -7.05 12.98
C ILE A 110 -8.80 -6.46 13.18
N VAL A 111 -8.92 -5.18 13.53
CA VAL A 111 -10.21 -4.48 13.63
C VAL A 111 -10.71 -4.03 12.26
N TYR A 112 -9.82 -3.52 11.41
CA TYR A 112 -10.16 -3.05 10.06
C TYR A 112 -10.85 -4.12 9.21
N TYR A 113 -10.26 -5.31 9.09
CA TYR A 113 -10.75 -6.31 8.14
C TYR A 113 -12.18 -6.77 8.44
N PRO A 114 -12.57 -7.14 9.68
CA PRO A 114 -13.96 -7.46 9.99
C PRO A 114 -14.94 -6.34 9.63
N LEU A 115 -14.59 -5.08 9.92
CA LEU A 115 -15.42 -3.93 9.55
C LEU A 115 -15.54 -3.79 8.04
N GLU A 116 -14.42 -3.91 7.32
CA GLU A 116 -14.39 -3.86 5.86
C GLU A 116 -15.31 -4.93 5.25
N HIS A 117 -15.21 -6.18 5.69
CA HIS A 117 -16.04 -7.28 5.18
C HIS A 117 -17.52 -7.15 5.58
N THR A 118 -17.80 -6.62 6.78
CA THR A 118 -19.18 -6.34 7.20
C THR A 118 -19.81 -5.27 6.31
N SER A 119 -19.07 -4.20 5.98
CA SER A 119 -19.53 -3.19 5.03
C SER A 119 -19.75 -3.77 3.64
N TYR A 120 -18.86 -4.65 3.16
CA TYR A 120 -19.02 -5.34 1.89
C TYR A 120 -20.32 -6.14 1.83
N VAL A 121 -20.61 -6.96 2.85
CA VAL A 121 -21.88 -7.72 2.93
C VAL A 121 -23.07 -6.77 2.90
N GLY A 122 -23.03 -5.67 3.64
CA GLY A 122 -24.09 -4.67 3.62
C GLY A 122 -24.29 -4.01 2.24
N PHE A 123 -23.22 -3.83 1.45
CA PHE A 123 -23.32 -3.30 0.08
C PHE A 123 -23.89 -4.31 -0.92
N VAL A 124 -23.48 -5.58 -0.85
CA VAL A 124 -23.84 -6.60 -1.87
C VAL A 124 -25.07 -7.43 -1.51
N ALA A 125 -25.33 -7.61 -0.22
CA ALA A 125 -26.41 -8.44 0.32
C ALA A 125 -27.11 -7.73 1.49
N PRO A 126 -27.71 -6.54 1.28
CA PRO A 126 -28.34 -5.75 2.36
C PRO A 126 -29.49 -6.50 3.07
N LYS A 127 -30.12 -7.48 2.40
CA LYS A 127 -31.16 -8.32 3.02
C LYS A 127 -30.61 -9.39 3.96
N LEU A 128 -29.33 -9.75 3.82
CA LEU A 128 -28.67 -10.73 4.69
C LEU A 128 -28.21 -10.09 6.01
N LEU A 129 -27.81 -8.83 5.95
CA LEU A 129 -27.32 -8.08 7.10
C LEU A 129 -27.86 -6.65 7.06
N ASP A 130 -28.81 -6.36 7.95
CA ASP A 130 -29.40 -5.02 8.10
C ASP A 130 -28.46 -4.13 8.92
N VAL A 131 -27.50 -3.50 8.23
CA VAL A 131 -26.52 -2.58 8.81
C VAL A 131 -26.31 -1.38 7.91
N ASP A 132 -25.94 -0.25 8.51
CA ASP A 132 -25.43 0.90 7.76
C ASP A 132 -24.03 0.58 7.23
N ALA A 133 -23.98 -0.02 6.04
CA ALA A 133 -22.76 -0.41 5.35
C ALA A 133 -21.78 0.77 5.18
N MET A 134 -22.31 1.97 4.93
CA MET A 134 -21.48 3.15 4.73
C MET A 134 -20.86 3.63 6.05
N ASN A 135 -21.62 3.64 7.14
CA ASN A 135 -21.07 3.97 8.46
C ASN A 135 -19.99 2.95 8.90
N ILE A 136 -20.24 1.65 8.70
CA ILE A 136 -19.25 0.60 8.99
C ILE A 136 -18.01 0.75 8.11
N SER A 137 -18.18 1.07 6.82
CA SER A 137 -17.07 1.34 5.90
C SER A 137 -16.20 2.50 6.40
N ARG A 138 -16.82 3.60 6.89
CA ARG A 138 -16.08 4.72 7.51
C ARG A 138 -15.34 4.30 8.78
N LEU A 139 -15.94 3.46 9.64
CA LEU A 139 -15.26 2.92 10.81
C LEU A 139 -14.04 2.07 10.42
N SER A 140 -14.16 1.27 9.35
CA SER A 140 -13.01 0.55 8.80
C SER A 140 -11.92 1.53 8.34
N CYS A 141 -12.27 2.61 7.65
CA CYS A 141 -11.32 3.63 7.23
C CYS A 141 -10.60 4.30 8.41
N ARG A 142 -11.26 4.48 9.55
CA ARG A 142 -10.61 4.99 10.78
C ARG A 142 -9.59 4.01 11.35
N ALA A 143 -9.92 2.71 11.39
CA ALA A 143 -8.98 1.68 11.80
C ALA A 143 -7.78 1.59 10.85
N TRP A 144 -8.01 1.72 9.54
CA TRP A 144 -6.92 1.82 8.56
C TRP A 144 -6.10 3.11 8.73
N GLY A 145 -6.73 4.24 9.07
CA GLY A 145 -6.05 5.49 9.36
C GLY A 145 -5.10 5.40 10.56
N VAL A 146 -5.50 4.69 11.62
CA VAL A 146 -4.62 4.39 12.75
C VAL A 146 -3.38 3.60 12.29
N TYR A 147 -3.56 2.60 11.42
CA TYR A 147 -2.43 1.87 10.82
C TYR A 147 -1.48 2.82 10.07
N ILE A 148 -1.99 3.72 9.21
CA ILE A 148 -1.16 4.67 8.45
C ILE A 148 -0.34 5.56 9.40
N LEU A 149 -0.97 6.13 10.43
CA LEU A 149 -0.29 6.99 11.40
C LEU A 149 0.83 6.26 12.15
N LEU A 150 0.54 5.05 12.62
CA LEU A 150 1.52 4.23 13.32
C LEU A 150 2.66 3.79 12.40
N ASP A 151 2.38 3.47 11.13
CA ASP A 151 3.41 3.11 10.15
C ASP A 151 4.30 4.30 9.79
N MET A 152 3.71 5.48 9.61
CA MET A 152 4.47 6.72 9.42
C MET A 152 5.41 7.01 10.59
N TYR A 153 4.93 6.81 11.83
CA TYR A 153 5.71 7.02 13.03
C TYR A 153 6.82 5.98 13.20
N ALA A 154 6.51 4.68 13.05
CA ALA A 154 7.51 3.61 13.11
C ALA A 154 8.62 3.80 12.08
N ASN A 155 8.27 4.18 10.85
CA ASN A 155 9.24 4.40 9.78
C ASN A 155 10.11 5.63 10.04
N ALA A 156 9.56 6.69 10.63
CA ALA A 156 10.38 7.84 11.07
C ALA A 156 11.40 7.44 12.13
N LEU A 157 11.02 6.61 13.11
CA LEU A 157 11.94 6.08 14.12
C LEU A 157 13.03 5.20 13.50
N ARG A 158 12.67 4.31 12.58
CA ARG A 158 13.63 3.46 11.84
C ARG A 158 14.61 4.30 11.03
N ILE A 159 14.15 5.35 10.34
CA ILE A 159 15.03 6.26 9.59
C ILE A 159 16.01 6.96 10.53
N ARG A 160 15.55 7.45 11.69
CA ARG A 160 16.42 8.07 12.70
C ARG A 160 17.47 7.10 13.23
N ALA A 161 17.08 5.85 13.53
CA ALA A 161 18.01 4.81 13.96
C ALA A 161 19.07 4.50 12.90
N LEU A 162 18.66 4.39 11.62
CA LEU A 162 19.58 4.21 10.51
C LEU A 162 20.55 5.38 10.34
N THR A 163 20.11 6.62 10.55
CA THR A 163 20.98 7.80 10.51
C THR A 163 22.01 7.79 11.65
N ALA A 164 21.59 7.41 12.86
CA ALA A 164 22.53 7.24 13.98
C ALA A 164 23.57 6.14 13.69
N LYS A 165 23.12 4.99 13.17
CA LYS A 165 23.99 3.88 12.79
C LYS A 165 24.96 4.25 11.67
N GLU A 166 24.51 5.01 10.67
CA GLU A 166 25.37 5.52 9.61
C GLU A 166 26.50 6.40 10.16
N LYS A 167 26.18 7.28 11.12
CA LYS A 167 27.18 8.13 11.77
C LYS A 167 28.21 7.29 12.54
N GLN A 168 27.76 6.30 13.31
CA GLN A 168 28.64 5.41 14.06
C GLN A 168 29.61 4.65 13.14
N ILE A 169 29.14 4.11 12.02
CA ILE A 169 29.98 3.38 11.05
C ILE A 169 31.03 4.29 10.40
N LYS A 170 30.69 5.56 10.13
CA LYS A 170 31.65 6.53 9.56
C LYS A 170 32.75 6.91 10.54
N GLU A 171 32.43 6.94 11.83
CA GLU A 171 33.37 7.29 12.92
C GLU A 171 34.17 6.09 13.43
N GLN A 172 33.81 4.86 13.03
CA GLN A 172 34.46 3.63 13.47
C GLN A 172 35.77 3.37 12.71
N ASN A 173 36.90 3.47 13.40
CA ASN A 173 38.24 3.34 12.81
C ASN A 173 38.68 1.89 12.55
N ASP A 174 38.01 0.90 13.14
CA ASP A 174 38.41 -0.52 13.09
C ASP A 174 37.84 -1.28 11.88
N LEU A 175 37.04 -0.64 11.04
CA LEU A 175 36.46 -1.25 9.84
C LEU A 175 37.37 -1.04 8.64
N SER A 176 37.55 -2.09 7.83
CA SER A 176 38.14 -1.92 6.51
C SER A 176 37.25 -1.04 5.61
N ASP A 177 37.85 -0.40 4.60
CA ASP A 177 37.10 0.44 3.66
C ASP A 177 35.99 -0.35 2.92
N GLU A 178 36.26 -1.62 2.60
CA GLU A 178 35.29 -2.51 1.95
C GLU A 178 34.10 -2.82 2.87
N GLU A 179 34.35 -3.24 4.11
CA GLU A 179 33.30 -3.52 5.09
C GLU A 179 32.45 -2.27 5.38
N ARG A 180 33.11 -1.12 5.51
CA ARG A 180 32.44 0.17 5.70
C ARG A 180 31.54 0.48 4.51
N ALA A 181 32.03 0.34 3.28
CA ALA A 181 31.26 0.59 2.07
C ALA A 181 30.04 -0.36 1.97
N THR A 182 30.22 -1.65 2.26
CA THR A 182 29.12 -2.64 2.26
C THR A 182 28.04 -2.29 3.28
N GLN A 183 28.42 -1.96 4.52
CA GLN A 183 27.45 -1.60 5.56
C GLN A 183 26.70 -0.30 5.23
N LEU A 184 27.41 0.71 4.71
CA LEU A 184 26.78 1.96 4.28
C LEU A 184 25.82 1.75 3.11
N ALA A 185 26.17 0.92 2.13
CA ALA A 185 25.30 0.57 1.01
C ALA A 185 24.03 -0.15 1.50
N ALA A 186 24.14 -1.06 2.46
CA ALA A 186 23.00 -1.72 3.08
C ALA A 186 22.07 -0.73 3.79
N ILE A 187 22.63 0.22 4.57
CA ILE A 187 21.86 1.28 5.23
C ILE A 187 21.15 2.17 4.21
N GLN A 188 21.84 2.58 3.14
CA GLN A 188 21.25 3.41 2.09
C GLN A 188 20.11 2.70 1.36
N ALA A 189 20.31 1.43 1.00
CA ALA A 189 19.27 0.61 0.39
C ALA A 189 18.05 0.49 1.32
N ARG A 190 18.29 0.24 2.61
CA ARG A 190 17.25 0.13 3.62
C ARG A 190 16.47 1.43 3.82
N ARG A 191 17.17 2.55 3.97
CA ARG A 191 16.58 3.88 4.11
C ARG A 191 15.72 4.23 2.89
N ARG A 192 16.21 3.89 1.69
CA ARG A 192 15.47 4.09 0.44
C ARG A 192 14.15 3.31 0.47
N GLU A 193 14.13 2.05 0.89
CA GLU A 193 12.87 1.29 1.04
C GLU A 193 11.89 1.98 2.02
N LEU A 194 12.38 2.46 3.17
CA LEU A 194 11.53 3.18 4.14
C LEU A 194 10.95 4.48 3.57
N TYR A 195 11.72 5.23 2.76
CA TYR A 195 11.18 6.42 2.08
C TYR A 195 10.08 6.08 1.08
N PHE A 196 10.17 4.95 0.38
CA PHE A 196 9.06 4.52 -0.49
C PHE A 196 7.81 4.12 0.29
N VAL A 197 7.96 3.53 1.48
CA VAL A 197 6.82 3.29 2.37
C VAL A 197 6.21 4.62 2.82
N GLN A 198 7.02 5.60 3.22
CA GLN A 198 6.53 6.95 3.58
C GLN A 198 5.84 7.65 2.41
N LEU A 199 6.37 7.53 1.20
CA LEU A 199 5.75 8.11 0.00
C LEU A 199 4.37 7.49 -0.27
N ARG A 200 4.24 6.17 -0.11
CA ARG A 200 2.95 5.49 -0.23
C ARG A 200 1.96 5.95 0.84
N ASN A 201 2.39 6.06 2.09
CA ASN A 201 1.56 6.57 3.18
C ASN A 201 1.14 8.03 2.95
N PHE A 202 2.04 8.86 2.42
CA PHE A 202 1.72 10.24 2.05
C PHE A 202 0.57 10.29 1.02
N PHE A 203 0.66 9.49 -0.05
CA PHE A 203 -0.41 9.41 -1.05
C PHE A 203 -1.72 8.86 -0.48
N TYR A 204 -1.69 7.98 0.51
CA TYR A 204 -2.92 7.47 1.15
C TYR A 204 -3.47 8.33 2.27
N ALA A 205 -2.67 9.18 2.91
CA ALA A 205 -3.11 9.95 4.07
C ALA A 205 -4.34 10.83 3.75
N GLY A 206 -4.31 11.56 2.63
CA GLY A 206 -5.42 12.38 2.16
C GLY A 206 -6.70 11.56 1.90
N PRO A 207 -6.67 10.57 0.98
CA PRO A 207 -7.78 9.66 0.74
C PRO A 207 -8.33 8.99 2.00
N CYS A 208 -7.46 8.53 2.89
CA CYS A 208 -7.86 7.92 4.16
C CYS A 208 -8.68 8.87 5.03
N ILE A 209 -8.20 10.11 5.22
CA ILE A 209 -8.94 11.12 5.99
C ILE A 209 -10.27 11.45 5.28
N HIS A 210 -10.26 11.55 3.95
CA HIS A 210 -11.48 11.78 3.17
C HIS A 210 -12.53 10.69 3.44
N TRP A 211 -12.15 9.41 3.41
CA TRP A 211 -13.07 8.29 3.67
C TRP A 211 -13.45 8.10 5.15
N CYS A 212 -12.74 8.73 6.09
CA CYS A 212 -13.15 8.73 7.50
C CYS A 212 -14.34 9.68 7.79
N LEU A 213 -14.59 10.63 6.89
CA LEU A 213 -15.59 11.70 7.03
C LEU A 213 -16.83 11.39 6.19
N GLU A 214 -17.99 11.84 6.66
CA GLU A 214 -19.26 11.57 5.97
C GLU A 214 -19.35 12.22 4.59
N LYS A 215 -18.88 13.48 4.49
CA LYS A 215 -18.90 14.27 3.27
C LYS A 215 -17.58 14.29 2.51
N GLY A 216 -16.54 13.65 3.06
CA GLY A 216 -15.16 13.84 2.61
C GLY A 216 -14.70 15.30 2.73
N PHE A 217 -13.47 15.57 2.26
CA PHE A 217 -12.94 16.94 2.18
C PHE A 217 -12.19 17.20 0.87
N LEU A 218 -11.61 16.15 0.27
CA LEU A 218 -10.97 16.21 -1.04
C LEU A 218 -11.97 16.02 -2.19
N PRO A 219 -11.79 16.73 -3.31
CA PRO A 219 -12.46 16.39 -4.57
C PRO A 219 -12.10 14.98 -5.07
N ASP A 220 -13.07 14.30 -5.70
CA ASP A 220 -12.91 12.90 -6.15
C ASP A 220 -11.73 12.67 -7.11
N TYR A 221 -11.42 13.65 -7.96
CA TYR A 221 -10.28 13.54 -8.88
C TYR A 221 -8.94 13.55 -8.14
N LEU A 222 -8.82 14.31 -7.04
CA LEU A 222 -7.62 14.29 -6.20
C LEU A 222 -7.53 12.98 -5.40
N VAL A 223 -8.65 12.51 -4.84
CA VAL A 223 -8.70 11.21 -4.14
C VAL A 223 -8.23 10.10 -5.09
N SER A 224 -8.81 10.06 -6.29
CA SER A 224 -8.49 9.05 -7.30
C SER A 224 -7.04 9.13 -7.78
N PHE A 225 -6.54 10.34 -8.05
CA PHE A 225 -5.15 10.56 -8.44
C PHE A 225 -4.17 10.11 -7.35
N SER A 226 -4.41 10.49 -6.09
CA SER A 226 -3.56 10.08 -4.97
C SER A 226 -3.55 8.56 -4.79
N CYS A 227 -4.70 7.89 -4.91
CA CYS A 227 -4.76 6.43 -4.87
C CYS A 227 -4.01 5.77 -6.04
N ALA A 228 -4.11 6.35 -7.25
CA ALA A 228 -3.39 5.85 -8.42
C ALA A 228 -1.87 6.03 -8.28
N ALA A 229 -1.43 7.18 -7.75
CA ALA A 229 -0.01 7.44 -7.48
C ALA A 229 0.55 6.46 -6.44
N GLU A 230 -0.18 6.20 -5.35
CA GLU A 230 0.21 5.18 -4.38
C GLU A 230 0.34 3.80 -5.04
N ALA A 231 -0.65 3.41 -5.85
CA ALA A 231 -0.70 2.09 -6.44
C ALA A 231 0.44 1.88 -7.44
N ALA A 232 0.74 2.91 -8.24
CA ALA A 232 1.89 2.92 -9.15
C ALA A 232 3.21 2.72 -8.40
N VAL A 233 3.45 3.47 -7.32
CA VAL A 233 4.66 3.30 -6.48
C VAL A 233 4.68 1.91 -5.85
N GLY A 234 3.55 1.44 -5.32
CA GLY A 234 3.43 0.13 -4.69
C GLY A 234 3.73 -1.03 -5.65
N LEU A 235 3.18 -0.98 -6.87
CA LEU A 235 3.41 -1.95 -7.92
C LEU A 235 4.87 -1.92 -8.37
N TRP A 236 5.39 -0.75 -8.73
CA TRP A 236 6.76 -0.61 -9.21
C TRP A 236 7.78 -1.14 -8.19
N ARG A 237 7.68 -0.77 -6.92
CA ARG A 237 8.64 -1.25 -5.92
C ARG A 237 8.52 -2.74 -5.64
N SER A 238 7.31 -3.29 -5.67
CA SER A 238 7.13 -4.74 -5.52
C SER A 238 7.69 -5.50 -6.72
N TRP A 239 7.56 -4.95 -7.92
CA TRP A 239 8.09 -5.52 -9.15
C TRP A 239 9.62 -5.54 -9.15
N VAL A 240 10.25 -4.41 -8.79
CA VAL A 240 11.71 -4.30 -8.66
C VAL A 240 12.26 -5.27 -7.61
N ASN A 241 11.56 -5.43 -6.48
CA ASN A 241 11.99 -6.31 -5.40
C ASN A 241 11.68 -7.79 -5.66
N THR A 242 10.96 -8.13 -6.73
CA THR A 242 10.72 -9.52 -7.15
C THR A 242 11.91 -10.00 -7.98
N LYS A 243 12.56 -11.05 -7.47
CA LYS A 243 13.63 -11.79 -8.15
C LYS A 243 13.04 -12.81 -9.11
#